data_AF-A0A2V3A3Z9-F1
#
_entry.id   AF-A0A2V3A3Z9-F1
#
_cell.length_a   1.000
_cell.length_b   1.000
_cell.length_c   1.000
_cell.angle_alpha   90.00
_cell.angle_beta   90.00
_cell.angle_gamma   90.00
#
_symmetry.space_group_name_H-M   'P 1'
#
loop_
_entity.id
_entity.type
_entity.pdbx_description
1 polymer ?
#
loop_
_entity_poly.entity_id
_entity_poly.type
_entity_poly.pdbx_seq_one_letter_code
_entity_poly.pdbx_strand_id
1 'polypeptide(L)'
;MGIIGEIRSGGAMTARLRSGKVMKDIDLITLGETMALFTPGSEGYMRYASEFSRSFAGSETNVAIGVSRFCFKTGWISKVGKDELGQALLRFLRGEEIDVSQVKEDKDHPTGLMFKEYLRDK
;
A
#
# COMPACT_ATOMS: atom_id res chain seq x y z
N MET A 1 -2.34 27.62 21.74
CA MET A 1 -3.71 28.07 21.46
C MET A 1 -3.65 29.58 21.22
N GLY A 2 -3.72 30.05 19.98
CA GLY A 2 -3.57 31.48 19.68
C GLY A 2 -4.44 31.84 18.49
N ILE A 3 -5.43 32.70 18.72
CA ILE A 3 -6.29 33.28 17.67
C ILE A 3 -5.68 34.65 17.37
N ILE A 4 -5.16 34.84 16.16
CA ILE A 4 -4.81 36.17 15.67
C ILE A 4 -5.92 36.56 14.70
N GLY A 5 -6.82 37.46 15.15
CA GLY A 5 -7.86 38.04 14.30
C GLY A 5 -7.35 39.35 13.72
N GLU A 6 -7.27 39.46 12.39
CA GLU A 6 -7.20 40.76 11.72
C GLU A 6 -8.62 41.27 11.50
N ILE A 7 -8.91 42.45 12.05
CA ILE A 7 -10.18 43.17 11.86
C ILE A 7 -10.02 44.04 10.62
N ARG A 8 -10.72 43.72 9.52
CA ARG A 8 -11.01 44.70 8.46
C ARG A 8 -12.42 45.22 8.66
N SER A 9 -12.55 46.55 8.64
CA SER A 9 -13.79 47.30 8.84
C SER A 9 -14.85 46.88 7.83
N GLY A 10 -15.97 46.31 8.32
CA GLY A 10 -17.17 46.03 7.53
C GLY A 10 -17.14 44.69 6.79
N GLY A 11 -17.48 43.60 7.47
CA GLY A 11 -17.67 42.28 6.84
C GLY A 11 -17.70 41.16 7.87
N ALA A 12 -18.63 40.21 7.69
CA ALA A 12 -18.89 39.11 8.61
C ALA A 12 -17.62 38.37 9.06
N MET A 13 -17.56 38.07 10.36
CA MET A 13 -16.47 37.33 11.00
C MET A 13 -16.42 35.89 10.46
N THR A 14 -15.57 35.63 9.47
CA THR A 14 -15.28 34.26 9.02
C THR A 14 -14.04 33.76 9.73
N ALA A 15 -14.25 33.14 10.91
CA ALA A 15 -13.19 32.44 11.61
C ALA A 15 -12.75 31.22 10.79
N ARG A 16 -11.59 31.31 10.12
CA ARG A 16 -10.99 30.16 9.45
C ARG A 16 -10.21 29.36 10.49
N LEU A 17 -10.82 28.28 10.99
CA LEU A 17 -10.13 27.29 11.82
C LEU A 17 -8.93 26.76 11.01
N ARG A 18 -7.71 26.93 11.52
CA ARG A 18 -6.53 26.22 11.01
C ARG A 18 -6.73 24.75 11.35
N SER A 19 -7.25 23.96 10.41
CA SER A 19 -7.27 22.51 10.58
C SER A 19 -5.83 22.03 10.60
N GLY A 20 -5.39 21.43 11.71
CA GLY A 20 -4.20 20.58 11.73
C GLY A 20 -4.27 19.61 10.55
N LYS A 21 -3.14 19.33 9.91
CA LYS A 21 -2.98 18.58 8.66
C LYS A 21 -3.93 17.36 8.62
N VAL A 22 -5.12 17.56 8.08
CA VAL A 22 -6.08 16.50 7.82
C VAL A 22 -5.47 15.71 6.67
N MET A 23 -5.52 14.38 6.70
CA MET A 23 -5.46 13.55 5.50
C MET A 23 -6.63 13.96 4.61
N LYS A 24 -6.52 15.09 3.95
CA LYS A 24 -7.49 15.57 2.99
C LYS A 24 -7.04 15.00 1.65
N ASP A 25 -7.90 14.14 1.15
CA ASP A 25 -7.89 13.53 -0.18
C ASP A 25 -7.34 12.09 -0.23
N ILE A 26 -7.81 11.17 0.62
CA ILE A 26 -7.81 9.73 0.30
C ILE A 26 -9.25 9.24 0.35
N ASP A 27 -9.70 8.60 -0.73
CA ASP A 27 -11.06 8.08 -0.92
C ASP A 27 -11.20 6.65 -0.35
N LEU A 28 -10.13 5.85 -0.40
CA LEU A 28 -10.09 4.49 0.16
C LEU A 28 -8.79 4.23 0.92
N ILE A 29 -8.91 3.74 2.15
CA ILE A 29 -7.79 3.20 2.91
C ILE A 29 -8.00 1.70 3.08
N THR A 30 -6.95 0.93 2.84
CA THR A 30 -6.89 -0.49 3.14
C THR A 30 -5.82 -0.76 4.20
N LEU A 31 -6.02 -1.78 5.01
CA LEU A 31 -5.11 -2.21 6.08
C LEU A 31 -4.96 -3.72 5.98
N GLY A 32 -3.73 -4.20 5.81
CA GLY A 32 -3.48 -5.63 5.69
C GLY A 32 -2.06 -5.94 5.26
N GLU A 33 -1.82 -7.18 4.87
CA GLU A 33 -0.52 -7.68 4.44
C GLU A 33 -0.49 -7.89 2.92
N THR A 34 0.68 -7.62 2.34
CA THR A 34 0.98 -7.99 0.96
C THR A 34 2.33 -8.69 0.94
N MET A 35 2.35 -9.89 0.37
CA MET A 35 3.52 -10.77 0.33
C MET A 35 4.15 -10.80 -1.06
N ALA A 36 5.44 -11.09 -1.12
CA ALA A 36 6.10 -11.45 -2.37
C ALA A 36 5.65 -12.86 -2.80
N LEU A 37 5.00 -12.95 -3.95
CA LEU A 37 4.50 -14.20 -4.52
C LEU A 37 5.50 -14.76 -5.53
N PHE A 38 5.93 -15.99 -5.32
CA PHE A 38 6.76 -16.76 -6.25
C PHE A 38 5.89 -17.82 -6.94
N THR A 39 5.76 -17.69 -8.25
CA THR A 39 5.02 -18.64 -9.10
C THR A 39 6.02 -19.42 -9.96
N PRO A 40 6.02 -20.77 -9.90
CA PRO A 40 6.93 -21.59 -10.69
C PRO A 40 6.68 -21.40 -12.18
N GLY A 41 7.76 -21.40 -12.97
CA GLY A 41 7.70 -21.26 -14.43
C GLY A 41 7.24 -22.53 -15.17
N SER A 42 7.25 -23.68 -14.49
CA SER A 42 6.86 -24.98 -15.04
C SER A 42 5.73 -25.63 -14.25
N GLU A 43 4.98 -26.50 -14.92
CA GLU A 43 4.01 -27.39 -14.28
C GLU A 43 4.69 -28.56 -13.56
N GLY A 44 4.00 -29.13 -12.58
CA GLY A 44 4.46 -30.28 -11.80
C GLY A 44 4.78 -29.91 -10.36
N TYR A 45 5.35 -30.86 -9.62
CA TYR A 45 5.67 -30.65 -8.21
C TYR A 45 6.70 -29.53 -8.03
N MET A 46 6.46 -28.64 -7.07
CA MET A 46 7.34 -27.52 -6.79
C MET A 46 8.78 -27.93 -6.46
N ARG A 47 8.98 -29.14 -5.91
CA ARG A 47 10.32 -29.69 -5.62
C ARG A 47 11.24 -29.78 -6.85
N TYR A 48 10.69 -29.75 -8.06
CA TYR A 48 11.42 -29.79 -9.32
C TYR A 48 11.46 -28.44 -10.04
N ALA A 49 10.80 -27.41 -9.50
CA ALA A 49 10.84 -26.07 -10.07
C ALA A 49 12.18 -25.40 -9.73
N SER A 50 12.90 -24.96 -10.76
CA SER A 50 14.17 -24.23 -10.64
C SER A 50 14.03 -22.73 -10.93
N GLU A 51 12.91 -22.33 -11.53
CA GLU A 51 12.66 -20.94 -11.94
C GLU A 51 11.32 -20.45 -11.38
N PHE A 52 11.34 -19.23 -10.86
CA PHE A 52 10.15 -18.57 -10.32
C PHE A 52 10.03 -17.16 -10.89
N SER A 53 8.82 -16.81 -11.26
CA SER A 53 8.42 -15.41 -11.50
C SER A 53 7.95 -14.80 -10.17
N ARG A 54 8.32 -13.54 -9.94
CA ARG A 54 7.93 -12.79 -8.73
C ARG A 54 6.81 -11.82 -9.05
N SER A 55 5.76 -11.85 -8.24
CA SER A 55 4.68 -10.86 -8.19
C SER A 55 4.34 -10.52 -6.74
N PHE A 56 3.20 -9.88 -6.49
CA PHE A 56 2.73 -9.55 -5.15
C PHE A 56 1.32 -10.05 -4.92
N ALA A 57 1.07 -10.59 -3.73
CA ALA A 57 -0.23 -11.12 -3.33
C ALA A 57 -0.69 -10.44 -2.03
N GLY A 58 -1.82 -9.74 -2.11
CA GLY A 58 -2.48 -9.12 -0.96
C GLY A 58 -3.86 -8.65 -1.38
N SER A 59 -4.91 -9.17 -0.73
CA SER A 59 -6.31 -8.85 -1.06
C SER A 59 -6.59 -7.36 -1.02
N GLU A 60 -6.09 -6.71 0.01
CA GLU A 60 -6.25 -5.31 0.34
C GLU A 60 -5.58 -4.43 -0.71
N THR A 61 -4.33 -4.74 -1.06
CA THR A 61 -3.63 -4.03 -2.14
C THR A 61 -4.26 -4.28 -3.51
N ASN A 62 -4.80 -5.47 -3.78
CA ASN A 62 -5.51 -5.73 -5.04
C ASN A 62 -6.77 -4.85 -5.17
N VAL A 63 -7.52 -4.67 -4.07
CA VAL A 63 -8.67 -3.76 -4.05
C VAL A 63 -8.21 -2.30 -4.18
N ALA A 64 -7.19 -1.87 -3.44
CA ALA A 64 -6.66 -0.52 -3.53
C ALA A 64 -6.17 -0.17 -4.95
N ILE A 65 -5.45 -1.08 -5.59
CA ILE A 65 -5.01 -0.95 -6.99
C ILE A 65 -6.21 -0.85 -7.94
N GLY A 66 -7.20 -1.72 -7.78
CA GLY A 66 -8.41 -1.68 -8.58
C GLY A 66 -9.12 -0.33 -8.50
N VAL A 67 -9.26 0.22 -7.29
CA VAL A 67 -9.90 1.52 -7.05
C VAL A 67 -9.04 2.70 -7.52
N SER A 68 -7.71 2.62 -7.35
CA SER A 68 -6.74 3.60 -7.84
C SER A 68 -6.85 3.79 -9.36
N ARG A 69 -6.99 2.69 -10.10
CA ARG A 69 -7.16 2.70 -11.57
C ARG A 69 -8.46 3.34 -12.05
N PHE A 70 -9.43 3.56 -11.16
CA PHE A 70 -10.63 4.36 -11.43
C PHE A 70 -10.47 5.84 -11.01
N CYS A 71 -9.23 6.31 -10.86
CA CYS A 71 -8.86 7.69 -10.51
C CYS A 71 -9.27 8.14 -9.11
N PHE A 72 -9.55 7.21 -8.20
CA PHE A 72 -9.73 7.50 -6.78
C PHE A 72 -8.39 7.48 -6.05
N LYS A 73 -8.22 8.34 -5.06
CA LYS A 73 -7.01 8.37 -4.24
C LYS A 73 -7.06 7.25 -3.21
N THR A 74 -6.09 6.36 -3.22
CA THR A 74 -6.07 5.20 -2.31
C THR A 74 -4.81 5.17 -1.46
N GLY A 75 -4.94 4.63 -0.25
CA GLY A 75 -3.82 4.43 0.67
C GLY A 75 -3.80 3.02 1.25
N TRP A 76 -2.61 2.57 1.59
CA TRP A 76 -2.39 1.27 2.23
C TRP A 76 -1.57 1.44 3.50
N ILE A 77 -2.13 0.99 4.62
CA ILE A 77 -1.47 0.96 5.91
C ILE A 77 -0.97 -0.48 6.12
N SER A 78 0.32 -0.63 6.42
CA SER A 78 0.91 -1.94 6.65
C SER A 78 2.26 -1.84 7.33
N LYS A 79 2.93 -2.99 7.45
CA LYS A 79 4.32 -3.12 7.82
C LYS A 79 4.98 -4.13 6.85
N VAL A 80 6.16 -3.79 6.33
CA VAL A 80 6.98 -4.65 5.47
C VAL A 80 8.38 -4.78 6.06
N GLY A 81 9.13 -5.81 5.64
CA GLY A 81 10.52 -5.93 6.04
C GLY A 81 11.39 -4.86 5.38
N LYS A 82 12.46 -4.44 6.06
CA LYS A 82 13.49 -3.56 5.50
C LYS A 82 14.48 -4.38 4.66
N ASP A 83 13.96 -5.04 3.65
CA ASP A 83 14.67 -5.92 2.72
C ASP A 83 14.30 -5.61 1.26
N GLU A 84 14.99 -6.25 0.31
CA GLU A 84 14.79 -6.01 -1.12
C GLU A 84 13.39 -6.36 -1.63
N LEU A 85 12.70 -7.30 -0.98
CA LEU A 85 11.33 -7.66 -1.36
C LEU A 85 10.34 -6.60 -0.89
N GLY A 86 10.54 -6.06 0.31
CA GLY A 86 9.79 -4.93 0.86
C GLY A 86 10.00 -3.67 0.01
N GLN A 87 11.24 -3.36 -0.37
CA GLN A 87 11.53 -2.25 -1.29
C GLN A 87 10.87 -2.45 -2.65
N ALA A 88 10.94 -3.67 -3.21
CA ALA A 88 10.29 -3.97 -4.47
C ALA A 88 8.76 -3.82 -4.39
N LEU A 89 8.15 -4.19 -3.26
CA LEU A 89 6.71 -4.04 -3.01
C LEU A 89 6.33 -2.57 -2.94
N LEU A 90 7.03 -1.78 -2.13
CA LEU A 90 6.78 -0.34 -2.01
C LEU A 90 6.98 0.38 -3.35
N ARG A 91 7.98 -0.01 -4.14
CA ARG A 91 8.18 0.50 -5.50
C ARG A 91 7.01 0.15 -6.42
N PHE A 92 6.53 -1.08 -6.37
CA PHE A 92 5.39 -1.54 -7.16
C PHE A 92 4.10 -0.77 -6.80
N LEU A 93 3.76 -0.67 -5.52
CA LEU A 93 2.57 0.04 -5.06
C LEU A 93 2.59 1.54 -5.37
N ARG A 94 3.75 2.20 -5.25
CA ARG A 94 3.90 3.60 -5.69
C ARG A 94 3.68 3.75 -7.20
N GLY A 95 4.07 2.75 -7.99
CA GLY A 95 3.81 2.71 -9.44
C GLY A 95 2.34 2.53 -9.80
N GLU A 96 1.54 1.95 -8.91
CA GLU A 96 0.06 1.85 -9.01
C GLU A 96 -0.65 3.03 -8.31
N GLU A 97 0.09 4.10 -8.01
CA GLU A 97 -0.41 5.35 -7.40
C GLU A 97 -1.04 5.16 -6.00
N ILE A 98 -0.62 4.14 -5.25
CA ILE A 98 -1.06 3.91 -3.88
C ILE A 98 -0.22 4.74 -2.89
N ASP A 99 -0.87 5.48 -1.99
CA ASP A 99 -0.21 6.15 -0.87
C ASP A 99 0.29 5.10 0.16
N VAL A 100 1.62 5.02 0.29
CA VAL A 100 2.32 4.14 1.23
C VAL A 100 2.99 4.90 2.38
N SER A 101 2.63 6.17 2.60
CA SER A 101 3.22 7.03 3.64
C SER A 101 2.98 6.53 5.07
N GLN A 102 2.00 5.65 5.25
CA GLN A 102 1.67 5.01 6.52
C GLN A 102 2.19 3.56 6.62
N VAL A 103 3.03 3.11 5.68
CA VAL A 103 3.70 1.81 5.78
C VAL A 103 4.96 1.93 6.62
N LYS A 104 5.15 1.01 7.57
CA LYS A 104 6.37 0.90 8.38
C LYS A 104 7.32 -0.13 7.78
N GLU A 105 8.61 0.19 7.76
CA GLU A 105 9.67 -0.77 7.43
C GLU A 105 10.27 -1.34 8.72
N ASP A 106 10.27 -2.67 8.86
CA ASP A 106 10.75 -3.40 10.04
C ASP A 106 12.13 -4.02 9.76
N LYS A 107 13.12 -3.71 10.59
CA LYS A 107 14.49 -4.22 10.41
C LYS A 107 14.66 -5.63 10.98
N ASP A 108 13.77 -6.04 11.87
CA ASP A 108 13.92 -7.26 12.66
C ASP A 108 13.08 -8.41 12.07
N HIS A 109 12.11 -8.10 11.20
CA HIS A 109 11.20 -9.07 10.59
C HIS A 109 11.21 -8.93 9.05
N PRO A 110 11.37 -10.04 8.29
CA PRO A 110 11.40 -9.99 6.83
C PRO A 110 9.99 -9.78 6.23
N THR A 111 9.96 -9.33 4.98
CA THR A 111 8.74 -9.26 4.16
C THR A 111 8.16 -10.65 3.93
N GLY A 112 6.84 -10.78 4.07
CA GLY A 112 6.13 -12.05 3.89
C GLY A 112 6.31 -12.65 2.49
N LEU A 113 6.34 -13.99 2.44
CA LEU A 113 6.56 -14.78 1.24
C LEU A 113 5.38 -15.71 0.99
N MET A 114 4.99 -15.85 -0.28
CA MET A 114 4.04 -16.86 -0.73
C MET A 114 4.62 -17.64 -1.90
N PHE A 115 4.54 -18.96 -1.85
CA PHE A 115 4.84 -19.83 -2.99
C PHE A 115 3.55 -20.46 -3.48
N LYS A 116 3.30 -20.39 -4.79
CA LYS A 116 2.15 -21.05 -5.42
C LYS A 116 2.59 -22.39 -5.99
N GLU A 117 1.81 -23.45 -5.72
CA GLU A 117 1.98 -24.75 -6.35
C GLU A 117 0.83 -25.03 -7.32
N TYR A 118 1.14 -25.58 -8.49
CA TYR A 118 0.14 -26.15 -9.39
C TYR A 118 -0.03 -27.63 -9.02
N LEU A 119 -1.05 -27.93 -8.23
CA LEU A 119 -1.45 -29.31 -7.98
C LEU A 119 -2.17 -29.82 -9.24
N ARG A 120 -1.72 -30.94 -9.80
CA ARG A 120 -2.54 -31.68 -10.77
C ARG A 120 -3.60 -32.45 -10.00
N ASP A 121 -4.85 -32.28 -10.39
CA ASP A 121 -5.88 -33.27 -10.11
C ASP A 121 -5.43 -34.60 -10.71
N LYS A 122 -5.54 -35.67 -9.93
CA LYS A 122 -5.15 -37.03 -10.32
C LYS A 122 -5.98 -37.55 -11.49
#